data_AF-A0AAV9F5Z0-F1
#
_entry.id   AF-A0AAV9F5Z0-F1
#
_cell.length_a   1.000
_cell.length_b   1.000
_cell.length_c   1.000
_cell.angle_alpha   90.00
_cell.angle_beta   90.00
_cell.angle_gamma   90.00
#
_symmetry.space_group_name_H-M   'P 1'
#
loop_
_entity.id
_entity.type
_entity.pdbx_description
1 polymer ?
#
loop_
_entity_poly.entity_id
_entity_poly.type
_entity_poly.pdbx_seq_one_letter_code
_entity_poly.pdbx_strand_id
1 'polypeptide(L)'
;MLNGLPTCFLMDEIIHHGHVPFDCIWVVEACQAFFLAPLKRWLYNSMETRIYNMFMYHDTVDSLWDALKKTYGHAKNDSRIYELYKDIAQATQGTQSVIHYFGFLQARWEELFHYEPLSELSKEAAMIVVGRLQRQQTYVFLMGL
;
A
#
# COMPACT_ATOMS: atom_id res chain seq x y z
N MET A 1 -16.25 19.88 -22.52
CA MET A 1 -17.37 19.08 -23.04
C MET A 1 -16.79 17.80 -23.60
N LEU A 2 -17.16 16.67 -23.02
CA LEU A 2 -16.84 15.33 -23.51
C LEU A 2 -17.49 15.13 -24.88
N ASN A 3 -16.71 14.75 -25.89
CA ASN A 3 -17.10 14.14 -27.16
C ASN A 3 -15.78 13.64 -27.76
N GLY A 4 -15.44 12.36 -27.77
CA GLY A 4 -16.07 11.29 -28.53
C GLY A 4 -14.91 10.45 -29.08
N LEU A 5 -14.99 9.14 -28.94
CA LEU A 5 -13.95 8.17 -29.26
C LEU A 5 -13.43 8.29 -30.71
N PRO A 6 -12.18 7.84 -30.96
CA PRO A 6 -11.92 7.07 -32.16
C PRO A 6 -11.17 5.77 -31.79
N THR A 7 -11.84 4.86 -31.09
CA THR A 7 -11.37 3.45 -30.95
C THR A 7 -12.06 2.50 -31.91
N CYS A 8 -12.90 2.98 -32.83
CA CYS A 8 -13.61 2.12 -33.79
C CYS A 8 -13.04 2.12 -35.22
N PHE A 9 -12.09 2.99 -35.55
CA PHE A 9 -11.64 3.13 -36.94
C PHE A 9 -10.55 2.14 -37.40
N LEU A 10 -10.08 1.23 -36.54
CA LEU A 10 -9.07 0.23 -36.92
C LEU A 10 -9.62 -1.20 -37.06
N MET A 11 -10.94 -1.41 -36.95
CA MET A 11 -11.55 -2.74 -37.15
C MET A 11 -12.22 -2.95 -38.51
N ASP A 12 -12.60 -1.88 -39.23
CA ASP A 12 -13.31 -2.03 -40.51
C ASP A 12 -12.38 -2.23 -41.73
N GLU A 13 -11.08 -2.00 -41.60
CA GLU A 13 -10.13 -2.16 -42.72
C GLU A 13 -9.55 -3.59 -42.84
N ILE A 14 -9.95 -4.50 -41.94
CA ILE A 14 -9.45 -5.88 -41.89
C ILE A 14 -10.38 -6.86 -42.63
N ILE A 15 -11.60 -6.46 -43.00
CA ILE A 15 -12.61 -7.38 -43.55
C ILE A 15 -12.57 -7.46 -45.09
N HIS A 16 -11.96 -6.50 -45.81
CA HIS A 16 -12.13 -6.41 -47.28
C HIS A 16 -11.00 -6.95 -48.16
N HIS A 17 -9.84 -7.32 -47.62
CA HIS A 17 -8.79 -7.98 -48.40
C HIS A 17 -8.34 -9.27 -47.73
N GLY A 18 -8.75 -10.37 -48.33
CA GLY A 18 -8.40 -11.72 -47.89
C GLY A 18 -6.89 -11.97 -47.88
N HIS A 19 -6.52 -12.90 -46.99
CA HIS A 19 -5.20 -13.49 -46.79
C HIS A 19 -4.21 -12.72 -45.92
N VAL A 20 -4.26 -13.00 -44.60
CA VAL A 20 -3.05 -13.01 -43.76
C VAL A 20 -3.04 -14.32 -42.97
N PRO A 21 -1.94 -15.10 -42.96
CA PRO A 21 -1.88 -16.39 -42.28
C PRO A 21 -1.96 -16.22 -40.76
N PHE A 22 -2.61 -17.19 -40.12
CA PHE A 22 -2.69 -17.33 -38.67
C PHE A 22 -1.32 -17.55 -38.04
N ASP A 23 -0.71 -16.50 -37.51
CA ASP A 23 0.15 -16.61 -36.34
C ASP A 23 -0.59 -15.98 -35.14
N CYS A 24 -1.37 -16.82 -34.46
CA CYS A 24 -2.20 -16.50 -33.28
C CYS A 24 -1.41 -16.03 -32.04
N ILE A 25 -0.10 -15.80 -32.14
CA ILE A 25 0.75 -15.35 -31.04
C ILE A 25 0.47 -13.87 -30.71
N TRP A 26 0.28 -13.02 -31.73
CA TRP A 26 0.08 -11.58 -31.54
C TRP A 26 -1.28 -11.20 -30.96
N VAL A 27 -2.32 -12.02 -31.19
CA VAL A 27 -3.68 -11.77 -30.67
C VAL A 27 -3.77 -12.10 -29.18
N VAL A 28 -3.03 -13.12 -28.72
CA VAL A 28 -2.99 -13.50 -27.30
C VAL A 28 -2.12 -12.53 -26.50
N GLU A 29 -0.99 -12.09 -27.06
CA GLU A 29 -0.13 -11.06 -26.44
C GLU A 29 -0.82 -9.68 -26.40
N ALA A 30 -1.58 -9.30 -27.43
CA ALA A 30 -2.36 -8.06 -27.44
C ALA A 30 -3.54 -8.09 -26.45
N CYS A 31 -4.17 -9.25 -26.23
CA CYS A 31 -5.23 -9.40 -25.23
C CYS A 31 -4.70 -9.35 -23.78
N GLN A 32 -3.46 -9.77 -23.52
CA GLN A 32 -2.83 -9.59 -22.20
C GLN A 32 -2.50 -8.11 -21.91
N ALA A 33 -2.20 -7.30 -22.94
CA ALA A 33 -1.91 -5.88 -22.80
C ALA A 33 -3.16 -5.00 -22.48
N PHE A 34 -4.37 -5.49 -22.78
CA PHE A 34 -5.61 -4.72 -22.65
C PHE A 34 -6.06 -4.49 -21.20
N PHE A 35 -5.66 -5.36 -20.25
CA PHE A 35 -6.04 -5.21 -18.84
C PHE A 35 -5.07 -4.35 -18.00
N LEU A 36 -3.80 -4.21 -18.42
CA LEU A 36 -2.78 -3.48 -17.66
C LEU A 36 -2.62 -2.01 -18.09
N ALA A 37 -2.83 -1.70 -19.37
CA ALA A 37 -2.76 -0.33 -19.89
C ALA A 37 -3.77 0.67 -19.24
N PRO A 38 -5.01 0.28 -18.90
CA PRO A 38 -5.96 1.16 -18.23
C PRO A 38 -5.50 1.54 -16.81
N LEU A 39 -4.92 0.59 -16.07
CA LEU A 39 -4.49 0.81 -14.69
C LEU A 39 -3.36 1.82 -14.61
N LYS A 40 -2.35 1.70 -15.49
CA LYS A 40 -1.23 2.68 -15.57
C LYS A 40 -1.74 4.10 -15.81
N ARG A 41 -2.65 4.25 -16.78
CA ARG A 41 -3.21 5.54 -17.17
C ARG A 41 -4.11 6.11 -16.09
N TRP A 42 -4.93 5.28 -15.43
CA TRP A 42 -5.72 5.70 -14.27
C TRP A 42 -4.84 6.18 -13.12
N LEU A 43 -3.76 5.46 -12.82
CA LEU A 43 -2.82 5.81 -11.75
C LEU A 43 -2.16 7.17 -12.03
N TYR A 44 -1.67 7.41 -13.24
CA TYR A 44 -1.07 8.70 -13.58
C TYR A 44 -2.07 9.86 -13.56
N ASN A 45 -3.31 9.61 -13.98
CA ASN A 45 -4.36 10.63 -13.96
C ASN A 45 -4.87 10.95 -12.55
N SER A 46 -4.69 10.06 -11.57
CA SER A 46 -5.07 10.27 -10.17
C SER A 46 -3.96 10.91 -9.33
N MET A 47 -2.75 11.03 -9.86
CA MET A 47 -1.61 11.66 -9.17
C MET A 47 -1.59 13.18 -9.34
N GLU A 48 -1.12 13.88 -8.30
CA GLU A 48 -0.70 15.27 -8.44
C GLU A 48 0.51 15.36 -9.39
N THR A 49 0.60 16.45 -10.16
CA THR A 49 1.65 16.66 -11.17
C THR A 49 3.07 16.48 -10.62
N ARG A 50 3.29 16.84 -9.35
CA ARG A 50 4.60 16.68 -8.68
C ARG A 50 4.97 15.21 -8.46
N ILE A 51 3.98 14.40 -8.09
CA ILE A 51 4.15 12.94 -7.90
C ILE A 51 4.30 12.28 -9.27
N TYR A 52 3.47 12.65 -10.25
CA TYR A 52 3.58 12.14 -11.62
C TYR A 52 5.00 12.28 -12.20
N ASN A 53 5.58 13.48 -12.12
CA ASN A 53 6.92 13.75 -12.65
C ASN A 53 8.02 12.90 -11.98
N MET A 54 7.82 12.46 -10.74
CA MET A 54 8.76 11.61 -10.01
C MET A 54 8.70 10.15 -10.48
N PHE A 55 7.55 9.67 -10.98
CA PHE A 55 7.33 8.27 -11.35
C PHE A 55 7.02 8.03 -12.84
N MET A 56 7.09 9.07 -13.69
CA MET A 56 6.73 8.98 -15.11
C MET A 56 7.64 8.06 -15.94
N TYR A 57 8.85 7.76 -15.47
CA TYR A 57 9.82 6.90 -16.16
C TYR A 57 9.67 5.41 -15.88
N HIS A 58 8.63 4.99 -15.13
CA HIS A 58 8.34 3.58 -14.90
C HIS A 58 7.55 2.97 -16.07
N ASP A 59 8.14 2.00 -16.77
CA ASP A 59 7.54 1.42 -17.98
C ASP A 59 6.42 0.42 -17.69
N THR A 60 6.49 -0.31 -16.58
CA THR A 60 5.47 -1.30 -16.17
C THR A 60 4.64 -0.81 -14.99
N VAL A 61 3.37 -1.22 -14.93
CA VAL A 61 2.47 -0.92 -13.78
C VAL A 61 3.05 -1.48 -12.49
N ASP A 62 3.64 -2.68 -12.52
CA ASP A 62 4.23 -3.30 -11.35
C ASP A 62 5.41 -2.48 -10.81
N SER A 63 6.31 -2.02 -11.68
CA SER A 63 7.45 -1.19 -11.26
C SER A 63 7.01 0.16 -10.70
N LEU A 64 5.96 0.76 -11.28
CA LEU A 64 5.35 2.00 -10.80
C LEU A 64 4.71 1.79 -9.43
N TRP A 65 3.94 0.71 -9.27
CA TRP A 65 3.28 0.36 -8.01
C TRP A 65 4.29 0.05 -6.90
N ASP A 66 5.35 -0.70 -7.21
CA ASP A 66 6.43 -0.99 -6.27
C ASP A 66 7.20 0.27 -5.86
N ALA A 67 7.47 1.19 -6.80
CA ALA A 67 8.13 2.45 -6.51
C ALA A 67 7.25 3.37 -5.63
N LEU A 68 5.94 3.41 -5.88
CA LEU A 68 4.96 4.12 -5.05
C LEU A 68 4.86 3.48 -3.66
N LYS A 69 4.79 2.15 -3.59
CA LYS A 69 4.79 1.42 -2.31
C LYS A 69 6.11 1.58 -1.55
N LYS A 70 7.22 1.76 -2.23
CA LYS A 70 8.51 2.04 -1.57
C LYS A 70 8.61 3.47 -1.05
N THR A 71 8.05 4.43 -1.79
CA THR A 71 8.16 5.87 -1.45
C THR A 71 7.06 6.32 -0.48
N TYR A 72 5.85 5.81 -0.67
CA TYR A 72 4.65 6.18 0.09
C TYR A 72 3.97 4.98 0.75
N GLY A 73 4.42 3.75 0.50
CA GLY A 73 3.81 2.61 1.14
C GLY A 73 4.12 2.63 2.62
N HIS A 74 3.03 2.61 3.38
CA HIS A 74 3.03 2.58 4.84
C HIS A 74 3.69 1.33 5.45
N ALA A 75 4.20 0.40 4.65
CA ALA A 75 4.64 -0.92 5.11
C ALA A 75 5.81 -0.88 6.12
N LYS A 76 6.57 0.23 6.21
CA LYS A 76 7.62 0.47 7.21
C LYS A 76 7.79 1.98 7.42
N ASN A 77 6.71 2.67 7.82
CA ASN A 77 6.81 4.10 8.10
C ASN A 77 7.55 4.31 9.42
N ASP A 78 8.88 4.22 9.39
CA ASP A 78 9.76 4.36 10.55
C ASP A 78 9.55 5.69 11.28
N SER A 79 9.18 6.75 10.55
CA SER A 79 8.82 8.03 11.13
C SER A 79 7.56 7.92 11.99
N ARG A 80 6.52 7.23 11.49
CA ARG A 80 5.30 6.98 12.25
C ARG A 80 5.53 6.04 13.42
N ILE A 81 6.31 4.98 13.24
CA ILE A 81 6.71 4.07 14.32
C ILE A 81 7.41 4.85 15.44
N TYR A 82 8.35 5.74 15.10
CA TYR A 82 9.03 6.59 16.07
C TYR A 82 8.06 7.54 16.79
N GLU A 83 7.12 8.17 16.08
CA GLU A 83 6.07 8.99 16.69
C GLU A 83 5.21 8.18 17.67
N LEU A 84 4.81 6.96 17.30
CA LEU A 84 4.04 6.07 18.17
C LEU A 84 4.81 5.72 19.44
N TYR A 85 6.09 5.39 19.33
CA TYR A 85 6.94 5.15 20.51
C TYR A 85 7.03 6.40 21.41
N LYS A 86 7.15 7.58 20.81
CA LYS A 86 7.17 8.85 21.55
C LYS A 86 5.84 9.10 22.26
N ASP A 87 4.72 8.93 21.56
CA ASP A 87 3.38 9.10 22.13
C ASP A 87 3.15 8.14 23.32
N ILE A 88 3.57 6.87 23.18
CA ILE A 88 3.49 5.87 24.24
C ILE A 88 4.39 6.23 25.43
N ALA A 89 5.63 6.66 25.18
CA ALA A 89 6.59 7.01 26.24
C ALA A 89 6.20 8.28 27.01
N GLN A 90 5.48 9.20 26.38
CA GLN A 90 4.99 10.44 26.98
C GLN A 90 3.58 10.30 27.57
N ALA A 91 2.94 9.14 27.40
CA ALA A 91 1.59 8.91 27.89
C ALA A 91 1.57 8.83 29.42
N THR A 92 0.70 9.63 30.03
CA THR A 92 0.43 9.60 31.47
C THR A 92 -1.07 9.71 31.70
N GLN A 93 -1.62 9.08 32.72
CA GLN A 93 -3.03 9.17 33.08
C GLN A 93 -3.43 10.63 33.36
N GLY A 94 -2.60 11.36 34.11
CA GLY A 94 -2.89 12.74 34.49
C GLY A 94 -4.24 12.85 35.18
N THR A 95 -5.12 13.71 34.65
CA THR A 95 -6.50 13.89 35.17
C THR A 95 -7.54 13.00 34.49
N GLN A 96 -7.13 12.14 33.55
CA GLN A 96 -8.04 11.27 32.80
C GLN A 96 -8.43 10.04 33.63
N SER A 97 -9.53 9.38 33.26
CA SER A 97 -9.87 8.09 33.86
C SER A 97 -8.89 7.01 33.37
N VAL A 98 -8.66 6.00 34.21
CA VAL A 98 -7.81 4.85 33.87
C VAL A 98 -8.26 4.17 32.57
N ILE A 99 -9.57 4.11 32.31
CA ILE A 99 -10.13 3.51 31.10
C ILE A 99 -9.74 4.31 29.85
N HIS A 100 -9.83 5.65 29.91
CA HIS A 100 -9.45 6.49 28.78
C HIS A 100 -7.94 6.41 28.50
N TYR A 101 -7.12 6.44 29.54
CA TYR A 101 -5.67 6.29 29.43
C TYR A 101 -5.28 4.92 28.84
N PHE A 102 -5.87 3.84 29.34
CA PHE A 102 -5.64 2.50 28.81
C PHE A 102 -6.09 2.38 27.35
N GLY A 103 -7.26 2.93 27.00
CA GLY A 103 -7.76 2.93 25.62
C GLY A 103 -6.83 3.69 24.66
N PHE A 104 -6.25 4.81 25.10
CA PHE A 104 -5.24 5.52 24.33
C PHE A 104 -4.01 4.66 24.06
N LEU A 105 -3.45 4.03 25.10
CA LEU A 105 -2.29 3.15 24.95
C LEU A 105 -2.59 1.95 24.05
N GLN A 106 -3.76 1.31 24.22
CA GLN A 106 -4.19 0.19 23.42
C GLN A 106 -4.25 0.54 21.93
N ALA A 107 -4.86 1.68 21.58
CA ALA A 107 -4.92 2.14 20.20
C ALA A 107 -3.53 2.35 19.58
N ARG A 108 -2.57 2.89 20.35
CA ARG A 108 -1.19 3.10 19.87
C ARG A 108 -0.43 1.80 19.69
N TRP A 109 -0.61 0.82 20.56
CA TRP A 109 -0.02 -0.50 20.39
C TRP A 109 -0.61 -1.24 19.20
N GLU A 110 -1.92 -1.19 18.99
CA GLU A 110 -2.58 -1.78 17.82
C GLU A 110 -2.08 -1.15 16.51
N GLU A 111 -1.93 0.18 16.48
CA GLU A 111 -1.34 0.86 15.33
C GLU A 111 0.12 0.45 15.11
N LEU A 112 0.92 0.30 16.19
CA LEU A 112 2.31 -0.15 16.09
C LEU A 112 2.40 -1.58 15.53
N PHE A 113 1.54 -2.49 15.95
CA PHE A 113 1.49 -3.86 15.43
C PHE A 113 1.06 -3.94 13.96
N HIS A 114 0.39 -2.90 13.45
CA HIS A 114 0.10 -2.81 12.02
C HIS A 114 1.38 -2.56 11.19
N TYR A 115 2.31 -1.78 11.72
CA TYR A 115 3.60 -1.49 11.07
C TYR A 115 4.64 -2.58 11.29
N GLU A 116 4.60 -3.28 12.43
CA GLU A 116 5.51 -4.36 12.78
C GLU A 116 4.75 -5.68 13.03
N PRO A 117 4.22 -6.31 11.97
CA PRO A 117 3.40 -7.50 12.11
C PRO A 117 4.24 -8.71 12.54
N LEU A 118 3.78 -9.39 13.59
CA LEU A 118 4.42 -10.61 14.09
C LEU A 118 4.24 -11.83 13.17
N SER A 119 3.46 -11.70 12.09
CA SER A 119 3.24 -12.76 11.09
C SER A 119 4.51 -13.14 10.31
N GLU A 120 5.55 -12.31 10.35
CA GLU A 120 6.85 -12.61 9.74
C GLU A 120 7.69 -13.61 10.57
N LEU A 121 7.30 -13.88 11.82
CA LEU A 121 8.01 -14.78 12.74
C LEU A 121 7.46 -16.21 12.70
N SER A 122 8.29 -17.19 13.09
CA SER A 122 7.82 -18.54 13.37
C SER A 122 6.84 -18.53 14.55
N LYS A 123 5.95 -19.52 14.65
CA LYS A 123 4.95 -19.60 15.74
C LYS A 123 5.60 -19.60 17.11
N GLU A 124 6.72 -20.29 17.26
CA GLU A 124 7.49 -20.40 18.50
C GLU A 124 8.13 -19.06 18.86
N ALA A 125 8.72 -18.37 17.89
CA ALA A 125 9.30 -17.05 18.08
C ALA A 125 8.22 -16.00 18.43
N ALA A 126 7.09 -16.02 17.72
CA ALA A 126 5.96 -15.13 17.97
C ALA A 126 5.44 -15.28 19.40
N MET A 127 5.30 -16.51 19.91
CA MET A 127 4.81 -16.74 21.28
C MET A 127 5.74 -16.15 22.34
N ILE A 128 7.06 -16.29 22.18
CA ILE A 128 8.05 -15.68 23.09
C ILE A 128 7.99 -14.15 23.01
N VAL A 129 7.88 -13.60 21.81
CA VAL A 129 7.82 -12.15 21.59
C VAL A 129 6.56 -11.55 22.19
N VAL A 130 5.39 -12.16 21.99
CA VAL A 130 4.12 -11.72 22.60
C VAL A 130 4.21 -11.68 24.12
N GLY A 131 4.80 -12.70 24.76
CA GLY A 131 4.97 -12.72 26.22
C GLY A 131 5.94 -11.66 26.75
N ARG A 132 6.89 -11.18 25.93
CA ARG A 132 7.76 -10.05 26.27
C ARG A 132 7.03 -8.72 26.09
N LEU A 133 6.31 -8.57 24.98
CA LEU A 133 5.53 -7.37 24.66
C LEU A 133 4.46 -7.09 25.72
N GLN A 134 3.67 -8.10 26.12
CA GLN A 134 2.64 -7.92 27.16
C GLN A 134 3.21 -7.42 28.50
N ARG A 135 4.40 -7.90 28.88
CA ARG A 135 5.09 -7.42 30.08
C ARG A 135 5.56 -5.97 29.90
N GLN A 136 6.14 -5.64 28.76
CA GLN A 136 6.54 -4.26 28.45
C GLN A 136 5.34 -3.31 28.45
N GLN A 137 4.22 -3.70 27.84
CA GLN A 137 2.97 -2.93 27.84
C GLN A 137 2.46 -2.70 29.26
N THR A 138 2.50 -3.73 30.11
CA THR A 138 2.18 -3.61 31.53
C THR A 138 3.09 -2.59 32.22
N TYR A 139 4.41 -2.66 32.00
CA TYR A 139 5.35 -1.72 32.62
C TYR A 139 5.11 -0.29 32.16
N VAL A 140 4.91 -0.07 30.86
CA VAL A 140 4.59 1.26 30.30
C VAL A 140 3.29 1.80 30.89
N PHE A 141 2.25 0.98 30.95
CA PHE A 141 0.99 1.36 31.57
C PHE A 141 1.21 1.83 33.02
N LEU A 142 1.91 1.03 33.82
CA LEU A 142 2.20 1.32 35.24
C LEU A 142 3.11 2.54 35.43
N MET A 143 4.03 2.83 34.50
CA MET A 143 4.91 3.99 34.58
C MET A 143 4.17 5.31 34.37
N GLY A 144 3.05 5.31 33.64
CA GLY A 144 2.26 6.50 33.37
C GLY A 144 1.02 6.67 34.27
N LEU A 145 0.74 5.75 35.21
CA LEU A 145 -0.27 5.96 36.25
C LEU A 145 0.15 7.08 37.21
#